data_AF-A0A9W3AYD1-F1
#
_entry.id   AF-A0A9W3AYD1-F1
#
_cell.length_a   1.000
_cell.length_b   1.000
_cell.length_c   1.000
_cell.angle_alpha   90.00
_cell.angle_beta   90.00
_cell.angle_gamma   90.00
#
_symmetry.space_group_name_H-M   'P 1'
#
loop_
_entity.id
_entity.type
_entity.pdbx_description
1 polymer ?
#
loop_
_entity_poly.entity_id
_entity_poly.type
_entity_poly.pdbx_seq_one_letter_code
_entity_poly.pdbx_strand_id
1 'polypeptide(L)'
;MPRTYIRKNMRKQWAADAMTAAVTAVRNKEMGYLKASKTFGVPRATLERKVKCIDTPLSEVVNVPLGRKPTLPPHIEADLVNYIIEMEARLFGLTSTDVRRMAYQLAKMNNIKTDFNINNEIAGKDWLISFLCKHPELSLRSPESTSAARATAFNKVNVGKFFDLLEKEVDLKK
;
A
#
# COMPACT_ATOMS: atom_id res chain seq x y z
N MET A 1 9.95 17.43 6.47
CA MET A 1 9.06 16.86 7.51
C MET A 1 9.68 15.56 8.03
N PRO A 2 9.54 15.22 9.33
CA PRO A 2 10.01 13.94 9.87
C PRO A 2 9.32 12.79 9.12
N ARG A 3 10.12 11.85 8.58
CA ARG A 3 9.60 10.71 7.79
C ARG A 3 8.93 9.65 8.69
N THR A 4 9.39 9.55 9.92
CA THR A 4 8.85 8.63 10.93
C THR A 4 8.21 9.47 12.03
N TYR A 5 6.87 9.49 12.08
CA TYR A 5 6.13 10.20 13.11
C TYR A 5 5.82 9.27 14.29
N ILE A 6 6.45 9.51 15.43
CA ILE A 6 6.08 8.85 16.68
C ILE A 6 4.89 9.59 17.28
N ARG A 7 3.78 8.86 17.44
CA ARG A 7 2.53 9.43 17.93
C ARG A 7 2.59 9.69 19.42
N LYS A 8 2.28 10.92 19.83
CA LYS A 8 2.30 11.33 21.26
C LYS A 8 1.04 10.93 22.03
N ASN A 9 -0.12 10.91 21.38
CA ASN A 9 -1.41 10.65 22.04
C ASN A 9 -2.07 9.39 21.50
N MET A 10 -2.50 8.51 22.39
CA MET A 10 -3.33 7.35 22.05
C MET A 10 -4.75 7.83 21.70
N ARG A 11 -5.24 7.48 20.51
CA ARG A 11 -6.66 7.68 20.13
C ARG A 11 -7.26 6.32 19.77
N LYS A 12 -8.60 6.25 19.76
CA LYS A 12 -9.33 5.02 19.43
C LYS A 12 -9.01 3.88 20.41
N GLN A 13 -8.98 4.20 21.71
CA GLN A 13 -8.73 3.24 22.80
C GLN A 13 -9.96 2.41 23.19
N TRP A 14 -11.10 2.64 22.53
CA TRP A 14 -12.33 1.87 22.78
C TRP A 14 -12.29 0.52 22.04
N ALA A 15 -12.91 -0.50 22.62
CA ALA A 15 -13.00 -1.82 22.01
C ALA A 15 -13.88 -1.78 20.75
N ALA A 16 -13.41 -2.40 19.66
CA ALA A 16 -14.11 -2.39 18.37
C ALA A 16 -15.55 -2.92 18.52
N ASP A 17 -15.69 -4.04 19.22
CA ASP A 17 -16.97 -4.72 19.45
C ASP A 17 -17.95 -3.88 20.30
N ALA A 18 -17.42 -3.12 21.26
CA ALA A 18 -18.22 -2.22 22.08
C ALA A 18 -18.81 -1.06 21.24
N MET A 19 -18.03 -0.55 20.27
CA MET A 19 -18.53 0.49 19.36
C MET A 19 -19.50 -0.06 18.32
N THR A 20 -19.29 -1.28 17.80
CA THR A 20 -20.28 -1.90 16.90
C THR A 20 -21.62 -2.07 17.61
N ALA A 21 -21.61 -2.60 18.84
CA ALA A 21 -22.80 -2.77 19.66
C ALA A 21 -23.48 -1.45 20.02
N ALA A 22 -22.70 -0.40 20.32
CA ALA A 22 -23.24 0.93 20.57
C ALA A 22 -23.90 1.54 19.33
N VAL A 23 -23.29 1.38 18.15
CA VAL A 23 -23.84 1.91 16.90
C VAL A 23 -25.11 1.15 16.50
N THR A 24 -25.17 -0.18 16.65
CA THR A 24 -26.37 -0.96 16.34
C THR A 24 -27.52 -0.58 17.26
N ALA A 25 -27.29 -0.49 18.57
CA ALA A 25 -28.36 -0.17 19.52
C ALA A 25 -28.93 1.25 19.32
N VAL A 26 -28.09 2.22 18.90
CA VAL A 26 -28.56 3.57 18.56
C VAL A 26 -29.29 3.59 17.21
N ARG A 27 -28.81 2.84 16.20
CA ARG A 27 -29.48 2.74 14.89
C ARG A 27 -30.84 2.05 15.00
N ASN A 28 -30.96 1.02 15.84
CA ASN A 28 -32.20 0.32 16.15
C ASN A 28 -33.17 1.14 17.04
N LYS A 29 -32.79 2.35 17.46
CA LYS A 29 -33.54 3.22 18.38
C LYS A 29 -33.82 2.61 19.77
N GLU A 30 -33.04 1.60 20.17
CA GLU A 30 -33.16 0.97 21.49
C GLU A 30 -32.63 1.88 22.61
N MET A 31 -31.66 2.76 22.28
CA MET A 31 -31.05 3.68 23.24
C MET A 31 -30.59 4.99 22.61
N GLY A 32 -30.65 6.08 23.38
CA GLY A 32 -30.09 7.37 23.00
C GLY A 32 -28.57 7.45 23.18
N TYR A 33 -27.91 8.39 22.51
CA TYR A 33 -26.44 8.55 22.50
C TYR A 33 -25.79 8.59 23.88
N LEU A 34 -26.41 9.26 24.85
CA LEU A 34 -25.87 9.36 26.22
C LEU A 34 -25.92 8.01 26.94
N LYS A 35 -27.04 7.27 26.79
CA LYS A 35 -27.23 5.96 27.41
C LYS A 35 -26.23 4.96 26.82
N ALA A 36 -26.15 4.90 25.49
CA ALA A 36 -25.21 4.05 24.76
C ALA A 36 -23.74 4.30 25.12
N SER A 37 -23.36 5.58 25.23
CA SER A 37 -22.01 5.97 25.64
C SER A 37 -21.65 5.42 27.03
N LYS A 38 -22.58 5.50 28.00
CA LYS A 38 -22.37 5.00 29.35
C LYS A 38 -22.39 3.48 29.43
N THR A 39 -23.29 2.79 28.73
CA THR A 39 -23.38 1.32 28.76
C THR A 39 -22.19 0.64 28.11
N PHE A 40 -21.72 1.16 26.97
CA PHE A 40 -20.64 0.51 26.20
C PHE A 40 -19.25 1.14 26.43
N GLY A 41 -19.14 2.16 27.28
CA GLY A 41 -17.86 2.82 27.58
C GLY A 41 -17.22 3.52 26.37
N VAL A 42 -18.04 3.99 25.42
CA VAL A 42 -17.56 4.66 24.19
C VAL A 42 -17.79 6.17 24.26
N PRO A 43 -16.89 7.02 23.71
CA PRO A 43 -17.09 8.46 23.72
C PRO A 43 -18.31 8.90 22.90
N ARG A 44 -19.25 9.62 23.54
CA ARG A 44 -20.50 10.10 22.93
C ARG A 44 -20.31 10.80 21.59
N ALA A 45 -19.40 11.76 21.50
CA ALA A 45 -19.17 12.52 20.27
C ALA A 45 -18.65 11.63 19.11
N THR A 46 -17.86 10.60 19.43
CA THR A 46 -17.39 9.63 18.43
C THR A 46 -18.55 8.76 17.97
N LEU A 47 -19.35 8.26 18.91
CA LEU A 47 -20.55 7.46 18.61
C LEU A 47 -21.51 8.22 17.69
N GLU A 48 -21.83 9.47 18.03
CA GLU A 48 -22.72 10.30 17.22
C GLU A 48 -22.22 10.48 15.78
N ARG A 49 -20.93 10.77 15.62
CA ARG A 49 -20.30 10.88 14.29
C ARG A 49 -20.39 9.57 13.50
N LYS A 50 -20.21 8.43 14.16
CA LYS A 50 -20.24 7.10 13.53
C LYS A 50 -21.68 6.68 13.16
N VAL A 51 -22.67 7.01 13.98
CA VAL A 51 -24.09 6.73 13.71
C VAL A 51 -24.59 7.53 12.50
N LYS A 52 -24.19 8.80 12.38
CA LYS A 52 -24.57 9.67 11.24
C LYS A 52 -24.06 9.16 9.88
N CYS A 53 -23.01 8.34 9.84
CA CYS A 53 -22.53 7.69 8.62
C CYS A 53 -23.37 6.44 8.31
N ILE A 54 -24.64 6.64 7.91
CA ILE A 54 -25.63 5.57 7.73
C ILE A 54 -25.27 4.68 6.53
N ASP A 55 -24.81 5.29 5.43
CA ASP A 55 -24.57 4.59 4.15
C ASP A 55 -23.35 3.63 4.19
N THR A 56 -22.49 3.77 5.19
CA THR A 56 -21.32 2.90 5.36
C THR A 56 -21.63 1.68 6.23
N PRO A 57 -21.17 0.48 5.82
CA PRO A 57 -21.38 -0.74 6.58
C PRO A 57 -20.70 -0.67 7.95
N LEU A 58 -21.29 -1.36 8.93
CA LEU A 58 -20.92 -1.24 10.35
C LEU A 58 -19.44 -1.55 10.64
N SER A 59 -18.89 -2.53 9.92
CA SER A 59 -17.48 -2.93 9.99
C SER A 59 -16.53 -1.83 9.56
N GLU A 60 -16.83 -1.13 8.47
CA GLU A 60 -16.04 0.00 7.96
C GLU A 60 -16.15 1.22 8.88
N VAL A 61 -17.35 1.49 9.40
CA VAL A 61 -17.61 2.60 10.33
C VAL A 61 -16.69 2.48 11.56
N VAL A 62 -16.51 1.27 12.09
CA VAL A 62 -15.70 1.04 13.29
C VAL A 62 -14.20 0.99 12.97
N ASN A 63 -13.81 0.37 11.86
CA ASN A 63 -12.40 0.14 11.52
C ASN A 63 -11.74 1.20 10.62
N VAL A 64 -12.31 2.41 10.54
CA VAL A 64 -11.67 3.50 9.77
C VAL A 64 -10.24 3.76 10.27
N PRO A 65 -9.22 3.66 9.39
CA PRO A 65 -7.84 4.00 9.73
C PRO A 65 -7.74 5.51 10.00
N LEU A 66 -6.82 5.89 10.89
CA LEU A 66 -6.61 7.30 11.20
C LEU A 66 -5.69 7.92 10.16
N GLY A 67 -6.03 9.14 9.72
CA GLY A 67 -5.21 9.92 8.79
C GLY A 67 -5.90 10.10 7.44
N ARG A 68 -5.10 10.50 6.47
CA ARG A 68 -5.55 10.74 5.09
C ARG A 68 -5.81 9.39 4.40
N LYS A 69 -6.89 9.31 3.63
CA LYS A 69 -7.16 8.14 2.78
C LYS A 69 -6.06 8.01 1.71
N PRO A 70 -5.67 6.78 1.33
CA PRO A 70 -4.78 6.55 0.19
C PRO A 70 -5.29 7.24 -1.08
N THR A 71 -4.37 7.71 -1.91
CA THR A 71 -4.71 8.39 -3.17
C THR A 71 -5.31 7.43 -4.20
N LEU A 72 -4.74 6.22 -4.31
CA LEU A 72 -5.27 5.15 -5.14
C LEU A 72 -6.12 4.20 -4.28
N PRO A 73 -7.27 3.73 -4.77
CA PRO A 73 -8.03 2.66 -4.14
C PRO A 73 -7.22 1.35 -4.04
N PRO A 74 -7.52 0.48 -3.06
CA PRO A 74 -6.76 -0.75 -2.83
C PRO A 74 -6.69 -1.69 -4.04
N HIS A 75 -7.74 -1.76 -4.87
CA HIS A 75 -7.77 -2.64 -6.04
C HIS A 75 -6.76 -2.18 -7.12
N ILE A 76 -6.80 -0.90 -7.52
CA ILE A 76 -5.84 -0.33 -8.48
C ILE A 76 -4.41 -0.36 -7.93
N GLU A 77 -4.26 -0.18 -6.62
CA GLU A 77 -2.96 -0.27 -5.97
C GLU A 77 -2.39 -1.69 -6.07
N ALA A 78 -3.21 -2.72 -5.87
CA ALA A 78 -2.82 -4.13 -6.03
C ALA A 78 -2.46 -4.45 -7.49
N ASP A 79 -3.20 -3.95 -8.47
CA ASP A 79 -2.89 -4.14 -9.89
C ASP A 79 -1.51 -3.56 -10.24
N LEU A 80 -1.20 -2.37 -9.70
CA LEU A 80 0.12 -1.74 -9.90
C LEU A 80 1.25 -2.57 -9.26
N VAL A 81 1.03 -3.13 -8.06
CA VAL A 81 2.01 -3.99 -7.37
C VAL A 81 2.27 -5.26 -8.19
N ASN A 82 1.21 -5.94 -8.64
CA ASN A 82 1.32 -7.14 -9.45
C ASN A 82 2.10 -6.87 -10.74
N TYR A 83 1.79 -5.76 -11.40
CA TYR A 83 2.52 -5.33 -12.60
C TYR A 83 4.02 -5.13 -12.34
N ILE A 84 4.39 -4.50 -11.22
CA ILE A 84 5.81 -4.29 -10.87
C ILE A 84 6.52 -5.64 -10.68
N ILE A 85 5.90 -6.58 -9.97
CA ILE A 85 6.45 -7.92 -9.73
C ILE A 85 6.61 -8.69 -11.04
N GLU A 86 5.63 -8.62 -11.94
CA GLU A 86 5.71 -9.26 -13.26
C GLU A 86 6.81 -8.68 -14.13
N MET A 87 7.01 -7.37 -14.10
CA MET A 87 8.09 -6.71 -14.85
C MET A 87 9.46 -7.10 -14.29
N GLU A 88 9.61 -7.16 -12.96
CA GLU A 88 10.82 -7.62 -12.30
C GLU A 88 11.14 -9.08 -12.67
N ALA A 89 10.15 -9.96 -12.68
CA ALA A 89 10.32 -11.37 -13.09
C ALA A 89 10.80 -11.53 -14.54
N ARG A 90 10.47 -10.55 -15.41
CA ARG A 90 10.93 -10.48 -16.81
C ARG A 90 12.22 -9.70 -16.99
N LEU A 91 12.90 -9.35 -15.88
CA LEU A 91 14.14 -8.56 -15.85
C LEU A 91 13.98 -7.13 -16.40
N PHE A 92 12.75 -6.61 -16.44
CA PHE A 92 12.47 -5.21 -16.74
C PHE A 92 12.39 -4.42 -15.43
N GLY A 93 13.52 -3.84 -15.01
CA GLY A 93 13.53 -3.00 -13.83
C GLY A 93 12.83 -1.67 -14.09
N LEU A 94 11.85 -1.35 -13.24
CA LEU A 94 11.11 -0.09 -13.29
C LEU A 94 11.77 0.95 -12.39
N THR A 95 11.97 2.17 -12.90
CA THR A 95 12.53 3.24 -12.08
C THR A 95 11.48 3.87 -11.18
N SER A 96 11.94 4.59 -10.15
CA SER A 96 11.06 5.40 -9.30
C SER A 96 10.20 6.41 -10.09
N THR A 97 10.70 6.91 -11.22
CA THR A 97 9.97 7.82 -12.10
C THR A 97 8.86 7.10 -12.85
N ASP A 98 9.13 5.88 -13.33
CA ASP A 98 8.15 5.08 -14.09
C ASP A 98 6.97 4.71 -13.21
N VAL A 99 7.22 4.20 -12.00
CA VAL A 99 6.17 3.86 -11.02
C VAL A 99 5.29 5.09 -10.71
N ARG A 100 5.90 6.27 -10.54
CA ARG A 100 5.17 7.50 -10.28
C ARG A 100 4.35 8.00 -11.47
N ARG A 101 4.82 7.78 -12.70
CA ARG A 101 4.06 8.11 -13.93
C ARG A 101 2.90 7.14 -14.12
N MET A 102 3.13 5.85 -13.93
CA MET A 102 2.07 4.83 -14.00
C MET A 102 0.97 5.09 -12.97
N ALA A 103 1.33 5.47 -11.75
CA ALA A 103 0.35 5.85 -10.73
C ALA A 103 -0.53 7.05 -11.15
N TYR A 104 0.05 8.05 -11.81
CA TYR A 104 -0.71 9.18 -12.37
C TYR A 104 -1.64 8.74 -13.51
N GLN A 105 -1.13 7.91 -14.43
CA GLN A 105 -1.92 7.38 -15.55
C GLN A 105 -3.09 6.54 -15.05
N LEU A 106 -2.87 5.63 -14.09
CA LEU A 106 -3.92 4.82 -13.47
C LEU A 106 -4.98 5.70 -12.79
N ALA A 107 -4.57 6.76 -12.09
CA ALA A 107 -5.51 7.70 -11.49
C ALA A 107 -6.37 8.41 -12.56
N LYS A 108 -5.74 8.88 -13.65
CA LYS A 108 -6.41 9.59 -14.75
C LYS A 108 -7.39 8.67 -15.50
N MET A 109 -6.97 7.43 -15.81
CA MET A 109 -7.78 6.45 -16.52
C MET A 109 -9.01 6.00 -15.71
N ASN A 110 -8.84 5.84 -14.39
CA ASN A 110 -9.94 5.46 -13.49
C ASN A 110 -10.75 6.68 -12.98
N ASN A 111 -10.54 7.88 -13.54
CA ASN A 111 -11.21 9.12 -13.15
C ASN A 111 -11.14 9.41 -11.63
N ILE A 112 -10.01 9.06 -11.00
CA ILE A 112 -9.79 9.30 -9.58
C ILE A 112 -9.31 10.73 -9.38
N LYS A 113 -10.00 11.47 -8.52
CA LYS A 113 -9.54 12.79 -8.08
C LYS A 113 -8.27 12.64 -7.26
N THR A 114 -7.15 13.16 -7.77
CA THR A 114 -5.85 13.13 -7.10
C THR A 114 -5.22 14.51 -7.02
N ASP A 115 -4.35 14.70 -6.03
CA ASP A 115 -3.54 15.92 -5.88
C ASP A 115 -2.16 15.76 -6.55
N PHE A 116 -2.07 14.88 -7.55
CA PHE A 116 -0.83 14.68 -8.29
C PHE A 116 -0.51 15.91 -9.14
N ASN A 117 0.76 16.04 -9.52
CA ASN A 117 1.19 17.17 -10.32
C ASN A 117 0.70 16.99 -11.76
N ILE A 118 -0.29 17.79 -12.16
CA ILE A 118 -0.89 17.74 -13.50
C ILE A 118 0.10 18.20 -14.57
N ASN A 119 0.92 19.24 -14.30
CA ASN A 119 1.84 19.80 -15.28
C ASN A 119 2.94 18.81 -15.68
N ASN A 120 3.43 18.03 -14.71
CA ASN A 120 4.49 17.04 -14.92
C ASN A 120 3.95 15.62 -15.13
N GLU A 121 2.63 15.43 -15.07
CA GLU A 121 1.94 14.14 -15.20
C GLU A 121 2.58 13.02 -14.35
N ILE A 122 2.88 13.34 -13.08
CA ILE A 122 3.62 12.44 -12.19
C ILE A 122 3.12 12.49 -10.75
N ALA A 123 3.05 11.33 -10.11
CA ALA A 123 2.76 11.23 -8.68
C ALA A 123 3.87 11.86 -7.83
N GLY A 124 3.58 12.27 -6.60
CA GLY A 124 4.58 12.87 -5.69
C GLY A 124 5.65 11.88 -5.20
N LYS A 125 6.80 12.38 -4.72
CA LYS A 125 7.82 11.53 -4.08
C LYS A 125 7.31 10.92 -2.77
N ASP A 126 6.56 11.68 -1.98
CA ASP A 126 5.99 11.21 -0.72
C ASP A 126 4.93 10.11 -0.94
N TRP A 127 4.22 10.17 -2.06
CA TRP A 127 3.31 9.11 -2.47
C TRP A 127 4.07 7.81 -2.71
N LEU A 128 5.18 7.86 -3.47
CA LEU A 128 5.99 6.67 -3.74
C LEU A 128 6.57 6.06 -2.46
N ILE A 129 7.07 6.90 -1.56
CA ILE A 129 7.60 6.42 -0.27
C ILE A 129 6.48 5.74 0.53
N SER A 130 5.30 6.35 0.61
CA SER A 130 4.15 5.77 1.31
C SER A 130 3.66 4.47 0.65
N PHE A 131 3.72 4.38 -0.68
CA PHE A 131 3.40 3.17 -1.44
C PHE A 131 4.37 2.03 -1.08
N LEU A 132 5.68 2.28 -1.13
CA LEU A 132 6.69 1.27 -0.77
C LEU A 132 6.65 0.87 0.71
N CYS A 133 6.34 1.79 1.63
CA CYS A 133 6.17 1.45 3.04
C CYS A 133 4.97 0.51 3.29
N LYS A 134 3.94 0.53 2.44
CA LYS A 134 2.80 -0.39 2.52
C LYS A 134 3.08 -1.73 1.86
N HIS A 135 4.00 -1.76 0.90
CA HIS A 135 4.34 -2.92 0.09
C HIS A 135 5.83 -3.27 0.28
N PRO A 136 6.22 -3.81 1.44
CA PRO A 136 7.61 -4.18 1.72
C PRO A 136 8.15 -5.29 0.79
N GLU A 137 7.27 -6.01 0.09
CA GLU A 137 7.60 -6.95 -0.99
C GLU A 137 8.25 -6.26 -2.19
N LEU A 138 8.02 -4.95 -2.37
CA LEU A 138 8.61 -4.18 -3.47
C LEU A 138 9.91 -3.52 -3.04
N SER A 139 10.98 -3.81 -3.77
CA SER A 139 12.27 -3.12 -3.64
C SER A 139 12.66 -2.48 -4.97
N LEU A 140 12.29 -1.21 -5.18
CA LEU A 140 12.72 -0.48 -6.37
C LEU A 140 14.23 -0.21 -6.32
N ARG A 141 14.97 -0.80 -7.26
CA ARG A 141 16.38 -0.49 -7.52
C ARG A 141 16.50 0.24 -8.85
N SER A 142 17.53 1.07 -8.99
CA SER A 142 17.87 1.60 -10.30
C SER A 142 18.27 0.41 -11.19
N PRO A 143 17.57 0.14 -12.31
CA PRO A 143 17.96 -0.93 -13.21
C PRO A 143 19.35 -0.64 -13.76
N GLU A 144 20.28 -1.56 -13.58
CA GLU A 144 21.47 -1.57 -14.43
C GLU A 144 21.04 -2.03 -15.82
N SER A 145 21.55 -1.37 -16.86
CA SER A 145 21.20 -1.65 -18.26
C SER A 145 21.67 -3.06 -18.65
N THR A 146 20.92 -4.08 -18.29
CA THR A 146 21.21 -5.47 -18.63
C THR A 146 20.86 -5.64 -20.09
N SER A 147 21.88 -5.77 -20.95
CA SER A 147 21.65 -6.03 -22.37
C SER A 147 20.89 -7.35 -22.52
N ALA A 148 20.07 -7.44 -23.58
CA ALA A 148 19.35 -8.69 -23.89
C ALA A 148 20.30 -9.89 -23.93
N ALA A 149 21.52 -9.71 -24.45
CA ALA A 149 22.57 -10.72 -24.46
C ALA A 149 22.99 -11.20 -23.05
N ARG A 150 23.04 -10.30 -22.05
CA ARG A 150 23.35 -10.68 -20.66
C ARG A 150 22.18 -11.42 -20.01
N ALA A 151 20.94 -10.99 -20.26
CA ALA A 151 19.76 -11.66 -19.75
C ALA A 151 19.62 -13.09 -20.32
N THR A 152 19.86 -13.28 -21.63
CA THR A 152 19.83 -14.61 -22.26
C THR A 152 21.01 -15.48 -21.87
N ALA A 153 22.18 -14.89 -21.59
CA ALA A 153 23.35 -15.61 -21.09
C ALA A 153 23.14 -16.16 -19.67
N PHE A 154 22.27 -15.53 -18.86
CA PHE A 154 21.97 -15.91 -17.48
C PHE A 154 20.91 -17.03 -17.36
N ASN A 155 21.09 -18.13 -18.08
CA ASN A 155 20.21 -19.31 -18.01
C ASN A 155 20.91 -20.52 -17.40
N LYS A 156 20.15 -21.49 -16.87
CA LYS A 156 20.69 -22.67 -16.16
C LYS A 156 21.74 -23.44 -16.96
N VAL A 157 21.56 -23.54 -18.27
CA VAL A 157 22.47 -24.27 -19.17
C VAL A 157 23.80 -23.52 -19.31
N ASN A 158 23.75 -22.22 -19.58
CA ASN A 158 24.93 -21.39 -19.75
C ASN A 158 25.69 -21.19 -18.44
N VAL A 159 24.96 -21.04 -17.32
CA VAL A 159 25.54 -20.96 -15.99
C VAL A 159 26.20 -22.28 -15.59
N GLY A 160 25.56 -23.42 -15.87
CA GLY A 160 26.16 -24.74 -15.67
C GLY A 160 27.48 -24.89 -16.42
N LYS A 161 27.46 -24.62 -17.74
CA LYS A 161 28.68 -24.65 -18.57
C LYS A 161 29.80 -23.74 -18.05
N PHE A 162 29.45 -22.57 -17.51
CA PHE A 162 30.43 -21.67 -16.92
C PHE A 162 31.08 -22.29 -15.68
N PHE A 163 30.29 -22.85 -14.76
CA PHE A 163 30.83 -23.50 -13.56
C PHE A 163 31.61 -24.77 -13.88
N ASP A 164 31.17 -25.56 -14.87
CA ASP A 164 31.92 -26.74 -15.36
C ASP A 164 33.31 -26.35 -15.90
N LEU A 165 33.41 -25.21 -16.60
CA LEU A 165 34.69 -24.68 -17.08
C LEU A 165 35.53 -24.12 -15.93
N LEU A 166 34.90 -23.43 -14.98
CA LEU A 166 35.58 -22.87 -13.82
C LEU A 166 36.20 -23.96 -12.94
N GLU A 167 35.46 -25.04 -12.68
CA GLU A 167 35.93 -26.19 -11.88
C GLU A 167 37.19 -26.81 -12.52
N LYS A 168 37.16 -27.05 -13.84
CA LYS A 168 38.32 -27.56 -14.58
C LYS A 168 39.56 -26.69 -14.42
N GLU A 169 39.43 -25.37 -14.58
CA GLU A 169 40.57 -24.44 -14.51
C GLU A 169 41.10 -24.21 -13.09
N VAL A 170 40.21 -24.28 -12.08
CA VAL A 170 40.60 -24.14 -10.68
C VAL A 170 41.28 -25.40 -10.16
N ASP A 171 40.80 -26.59 -10.55
CA ASP A 171 41.40 -27.86 -10.16
C ASP A 171 42.70 -28.16 -10.91
N LEU A 172 42.88 -27.63 -12.14
CA LEU A 172 44.15 -27.70 -12.87
C LEU A 172 45.28 -26.86 -12.26
N LYS A 173 44.97 -25.95 -11.33
CA LYS A 173 45.93 -25.06 -10.66
C LYS A 173 46.26 -25.47 -9.21
N LYS A 174 45.80 -26.64 -8.76
CA LYS A 174 46.25 -27.29 -7.52
C LYS A 174 47.30 -28.34 -7.82
#